data_AF-X1NIV4-F1
#
_entry.id   AF-X1NIV4-F1
#
_cell.length_a   1.000
_cell.length_b   1.000
_cell.length_c   1.000
_cell.angle_alpha   90.00
_cell.angle_beta   90.00
_cell.angle_gamma   90.00
#
_symmetry.space_group_name_H-M   'P 1'
#
loop_
_entity.id
_entity.type
_entity.pdbx_description
1 polymer ?
#
loop_
_entity_poly.entity_id
_entity_poly.type
_entity_poly.pdbx_seq_one_letter_code
_entity_poly.pdbx_strand_id
1 'polypeptide(L)'
;MDYGVSLLITTKGDPSFLLELPAFISYKPKLIATTIEGTPDILKLLSPGAPPFDARAATVRKLSDLGIDTIIRFDPIFVHLFQALYGNHWFDKIAKLIDVFA
;
A
#
# COMPACT_ATOMS: atom_id res chain seq x y z
N MET A 1 21.42 6.23 13.58
CA MET A 1 20.86 5.51 14.72
C MET A 1 20.99 4.03 14.41
N ASP A 2 21.85 3.33 15.15
CA ASP A 2 22.11 1.89 14.98
C ASP A 2 21.80 1.20 16.31
N TYR A 3 20.51 1.00 16.56
CA TYR A 3 20.02 0.33 17.78
C TYR A 3 19.81 -1.17 17.56
N GLY A 4 20.17 -1.70 16.39
CA GLY A 4 19.94 -3.11 16.03
C GLY A 4 18.45 -3.51 15.91
N VAL A 5 17.52 -2.54 15.88
CA VAL A 5 16.07 -2.81 15.74
C VAL A 5 15.68 -2.74 14.27
N SER A 6 14.80 -3.65 13.84
CA SER A 6 14.22 -3.64 12.50
C SER A 6 12.78 -3.15 12.55
N LEU A 7 12.39 -2.26 11.63
CA LEU A 7 11.02 -1.73 11.58
C LEU A 7 10.25 -2.30 10.38
N LEU A 8 9.06 -2.84 10.65
CA LEU A 8 8.05 -3.15 9.63
C LEU A 8 6.77 -2.37 9.99
N ILE A 9 6.39 -1.42 9.13
CA ILE A 9 5.20 -0.59 9.34
C ILE A 9 4.19 -0.94 8.27
N THR A 10 3.01 -1.45 8.66
CA THR A 10 1.91 -1.72 7.73
C THR A 10 0.80 -0.71 7.93
N THR A 11 0.32 -0.07 6.85
CA THR A 11 -0.72 0.95 6.94
C THR A 11 -1.64 0.98 5.73
N LYS A 12 -2.87 1.46 5.94
CA LYS A 12 -3.79 1.90 4.88
C LYS A 12 -3.76 3.43 4.70
N GLY A 13 -3.25 4.15 5.70
CA GLY A 13 -3.15 5.61 5.75
C GLY A 13 -1.93 6.13 5.00
N ASP A 14 -1.68 7.44 5.10
CA ASP A 14 -0.49 8.08 4.55
C ASP A 14 0.68 8.01 5.54
N PRO A 15 1.70 7.16 5.30
CA PRO A 15 2.92 7.11 6.14
C PRO A 15 3.84 8.34 6.01
N SER A 16 3.50 9.36 5.20
CA SER A 16 4.37 10.53 5.00
C SER A 16 4.76 11.25 6.29
N PHE A 17 3.93 11.20 7.35
CA PHE A 17 4.27 11.79 8.65
C PHE A 17 5.55 11.19 9.27
N LEU A 18 5.92 9.96 8.89
CA LEU A 18 7.16 9.32 9.35
C LEU A 18 8.41 10.04 8.82
N LEU A 19 8.28 10.79 7.73
CA LEU A 19 9.39 11.56 7.16
C LEU A 19 9.75 12.79 8.01
N GLU A 20 8.83 13.22 8.88
CA GLU A 20 9.06 14.31 9.84
C GLU A 20 9.87 13.83 11.05
N LEU A 21 9.99 12.52 11.26
CA LEU A 21 10.75 11.95 12.37
C LEU A 21 12.26 12.11 12.11
N PRO A 22 13.03 12.65 13.07
CA PRO A 22 14.46 12.83 12.94
C PRO A 22 15.19 11.53 12.57
N ALA A 23 16.05 11.61 11.56
CA ALA A 23 16.83 10.49 11.03
C ALA A 23 16.01 9.29 10.54
N PHE A 24 14.68 9.42 10.35
CA PHE A 24 13.88 8.31 9.88
C PHE A 24 14.33 7.87 8.49
N ILE A 25 14.53 8.78 7.53
CA ILE A 25 14.98 8.43 6.17
C ILE A 25 16.28 7.60 6.20
N SER A 26 17.26 7.99 7.01
CA SER A 26 18.57 7.32 7.06
C SER A 26 18.64 6.08 7.94
N TYR A 27 17.68 5.87 8.84
CA TYR A 27 17.67 4.68 9.72
C TYR A 27 17.51 3.39 8.91
N LYS A 28 18.29 2.36 9.19
CA LYS A 28 18.14 1.03 8.60
C LYS A 28 18.38 -0.05 9.67
N PRO A 29 17.75 -1.23 9.54
CA PRO A 29 16.81 -1.65 8.49
C PRO A 29 15.36 -1.20 8.76
N LYS A 30 14.60 -0.89 7.69
CA LYS A 30 13.17 -0.57 7.78
C LYS A 30 12.42 -1.04 6.52
N LEU A 31 11.10 -1.21 6.64
CA LEU A 31 10.21 -1.54 5.55
C LEU A 31 8.82 -0.92 5.79
N ILE A 32 8.26 -0.28 4.77
CA ILE A 32 6.89 0.27 4.84
C ILE A 32 5.99 -0.51 3.88
N ALA A 33 5.00 -1.19 4.42
CA ALA A 33 3.98 -1.92 3.67
C ALA A 33 2.68 -1.09 3.56
N THR A 34 2.31 -0.74 2.34
CA THR A 34 1.04 -0.07 2.06
C THR A 34 0.00 -1.11 1.65
N THR A 35 -1.11 -1.15 2.38
CA THR A 35 -2.20 -2.07 2.13
C THR A 35 -3.07 -1.57 0.98
N ILE A 36 -3.32 -2.44 0.01
CA ILE A 36 -4.24 -2.24 -1.12
C ILE A 36 -5.20 -3.43 -1.15
N GLU A 37 -6.46 -3.22 -0.78
CA GLU A 37 -7.46 -4.30 -0.71
C GLU A 37 -8.03 -4.70 -2.09
N GLY A 38 -7.85 -3.84 -3.10
CA GLY A 38 -8.35 -4.09 -4.43
C GLY A 38 -8.33 -2.86 -5.34
N THR A 39 -9.28 -2.83 -6.27
CA THR A 39 -9.52 -1.70 -7.18
C THR A 39 -10.07 -0.48 -6.43
N PRO A 40 -10.07 0.72 -7.05
CA PRO A 40 -10.65 1.92 -6.43
C PRO A 40 -12.08 1.73 -5.90
N ASP A 41 -12.95 1.02 -6.64
CA ASP A 41 -14.33 0.76 -6.21
C ASP A 41 -14.37 -0.11 -4.94
N ILE A 42 -13.51 -1.13 -4.86
CA ILE A 42 -13.40 -2.01 -3.71
C ILE A 42 -12.86 -1.26 -2.49
N LEU A 43 -11.86 -0.41 -2.67
CA LEU A 43 -11.34 0.44 -1.60
C LEU A 43 -12.42 1.37 -1.05
N LYS A 44 -13.25 1.96 -1.93
CA LYS A 44 -14.37 2.82 -1.52
C LYS A 44 -15.42 2.07 -0.70
N LEU A 45 -15.65 0.78 -0.99
CA LEU A 45 -16.59 -0.06 -0.25
C LEU A 45 -16.01 -0.53 1.09
N LEU A 46 -14.76 -1.01 1.10
CA LEU A 46 -14.15 -1.65 2.27
C LEU A 46 -13.48 -0.67 3.23
N SER A 47 -13.03 0.48 2.76
CA SER A 47 -12.24 1.43 3.55
C SER A 47 -12.51 2.88 3.15
N PRO A 48 -13.77 3.35 3.26
CA PRO A 48 -14.17 4.69 2.82
C PRO A 48 -13.47 5.83 3.57
N GLY A 49 -13.00 5.59 4.81
CA GLY A 49 -12.27 6.59 5.61
C GLY A 49 -10.75 6.59 5.39
N ALA A 50 -10.22 5.63 4.63
CA ALA A 50 -8.80 5.58 4.31
C ALA A 50 -8.50 6.37 3.02
N PRO A 51 -7.24 6.79 2.79
CA PRO A 51 -6.85 7.41 1.54
C PRO A 51 -7.25 6.58 0.31
N PRO A 52 -7.64 7.24 -0.80
CA PRO A 52 -7.99 6.56 -2.03
C PRO A 52 -6.78 5.87 -2.67
N PHE A 53 -7.04 4.99 -3.65
CA PHE A 53 -6.01 4.21 -4.34
C PHE A 53 -4.84 5.07 -4.84
N ASP A 54 -5.12 6.12 -5.61
CA ASP A 54 -4.10 6.97 -6.22
C ASP A 54 -3.23 7.66 -5.17
N ALA A 55 -3.81 8.09 -4.06
CA ALA A 55 -3.06 8.69 -2.95
C ALA A 55 -2.10 7.67 -2.31
N ARG A 56 -2.55 6.43 -2.09
CA ARG A 56 -1.70 5.37 -1.55
C ARG A 56 -0.56 5.03 -2.51
N ALA A 57 -0.85 4.89 -3.81
CA ALA A 57 0.16 4.62 -4.83
C ALA A 57 1.18 5.76 -4.95
N ALA A 58 0.72 7.02 -4.91
CA ALA A 58 1.60 8.19 -4.92
C ALA A 58 2.51 8.24 -3.69
N THR A 59 2.00 7.92 -2.50
CA THR A 59 2.84 7.85 -1.30
C THR A 59 3.88 6.73 -1.39
N VAL A 60 3.53 5.55 -1.91
CA VAL A 60 4.51 4.46 -2.09
C VAL A 60 5.63 4.91 -3.02
N ARG A 61 5.30 5.52 -4.17
CA ARG A 61 6.29 6.06 -5.10
C ARG A 61 7.19 7.08 -4.42
N LYS A 62 6.61 8.05 -3.71
CA LYS A 62 7.37 9.06 -2.94
C LYS A 62 8.34 8.43 -1.94
N LEU A 63 7.92 7.40 -1.20
CA LEU A 63 8.79 6.71 -0.24
C LEU A 63 9.91 5.95 -0.95
N SER A 64 9.59 5.24 -2.04
CA SER A 64 10.55 4.52 -2.86
C SER A 64 11.61 5.46 -3.46
N ASP A 65 11.19 6.62 -3.98
CA ASP A 65 12.06 7.66 -4.53
C ASP A 65 13.03 8.23 -3.48
N LEU A 66 12.66 8.18 -2.20
CA LEU A 66 13.52 8.55 -1.06
C LEU A 66 14.46 7.42 -0.61
N GLY A 67 14.45 6.27 -1.30
CA GLY A 67 15.28 5.11 -0.98
C GLY A 67 14.80 4.32 0.25
N ILE A 68 13.52 4.48 0.64
CA ILE A 68 12.90 3.68 1.69
C ILE A 68 12.35 2.41 1.05
N ASP A 69 12.69 1.26 1.62
CA ASP A 69 12.16 -0.02 1.17
C ASP A 69 10.63 -0.05 1.39
N THR A 70 9.89 -0.35 0.32
CA THR A 70 8.42 -0.37 0.31
C THR A 70 7.88 -1.71 -0.16
N ILE A 71 6.70 -2.08 0.35
CA ILE A 71 5.94 -3.25 -0.10
C ILE A 71 4.49 -2.84 -0.38
N ILE A 72 3.95 -3.34 -1.48
CA ILE A 72 2.50 -3.35 -1.71
C ILE A 72 1.92 -4.62 -1.12
N ARG A 73 1.01 -4.47 -0.17
CA ARG A 73 0.35 -5.59 0.52
C ARG A 73 -1.09 -5.71 0.02
N PHE A 74 -1.33 -6.69 -0.86
CA PHE A 74 -2.66 -7.05 -1.29
C PHE A 74 -3.41 -7.83 -0.20
N ASP A 75 -4.08 -7.12 0.71
CA ASP A 75 -4.80 -7.73 1.84
C ASP A 75 -5.96 -6.88 2.36
N PRO A 76 -7.17 -7.44 2.53
CA PRO A 76 -7.60 -8.75 2.04
C PRO A 76 -7.98 -8.71 0.55
N ILE A 77 -7.69 -9.78 -0.19
CA ILE A 77 -8.31 -10.01 -1.50
C ILE A 77 -9.58 -10.84 -1.30
N PHE A 78 -10.73 -10.15 -1.25
CA PHE A 78 -12.04 -10.79 -1.16
C PHE A 78 -12.55 -11.24 -2.53
N VAL A 79 -12.17 -12.45 -2.96
CA VAL A 79 -12.55 -13.00 -4.29
C VAL A 79 -14.05 -12.89 -4.57
N HIS A 80 -14.91 -13.19 -3.60
CA HIS A 80 -16.36 -13.12 -3.77
C HIS A 80 -16.88 -11.69 -3.98
N LEU A 81 -16.25 -10.67 -3.36
CA LEU A 81 -16.60 -9.27 -3.61
C LEU A 81 -16.19 -8.85 -5.02
N PHE A 82 -14.99 -9.25 -5.43
CA PHE A 82 -14.51 -9.05 -6.79
C PHE A 82 -15.44 -9.71 -7.83
N GLN A 83 -15.88 -10.94 -7.59
CA GLN A 83 -16.87 -11.63 -8.45
C GLN A 83 -18.22 -10.92 -8.45
N ALA A 84 -18.70 -10.44 -7.30
CA ALA A 84 -19.97 -9.74 -7.21
C ALA A 84 -19.97 -8.41 -8.00
N LEU A 85 -18.83 -7.70 -8.03
CA LEU A 85 -18.71 -6.42 -8.73
C LEU A 85 -18.37 -6.57 -10.21
N TYR A 86 -17.57 -7.57 -10.57
CA TYR A 86 -16.96 -7.67 -11.90
C TYR A 86 -17.31 -8.95 -12.67
N GLY A 87 -18.10 -9.85 -12.09
CA GLY A 87 -18.50 -11.12 -12.71
C GLY A 87 -17.29 -11.94 -13.12
N ASN A 88 -17.33 -12.51 -14.32
CA ASN A 88 -16.25 -13.36 -14.86
C ASN A 88 -14.93 -12.60 -15.13
N HIS A 89 -14.96 -11.27 -15.14
CA HIS A 89 -13.77 -10.42 -15.36
C HIS A 89 -13.02 -10.07 -14.07
N TRP A 90 -13.42 -10.64 -12.93
CA TRP A 90 -12.82 -10.32 -11.64
C TRP A 90 -11.31 -10.57 -11.59
N PHE A 91 -10.84 -11.64 -12.25
CA PHE A 91 -9.42 -11.97 -12.30
C PHE A 91 -8.61 -10.94 -13.09
N ASP A 92 -9.14 -10.49 -14.24
CA ASP A 92 -8.53 -9.43 -15.05
C ASP A 92 -8.36 -8.13 -14.26
N LYS A 93 -9.28 -7.84 -13.33
CA LYS A 93 -9.19 -6.66 -12.46
C LYS A 93 -8.06 -6.76 -11.44
N ILE A 94 -7.80 -7.96 -10.89
CA ILE A 94 -6.68 -8.19 -10.00
C ILE A 94 -5.36 -8.15 -10.78
N ALA A 95 -5.30 -8.79 -11.96
CA ALA A 95 -4.10 -8.74 -12.80
C ALA A 95 -3.70 -7.30 -13.14
N LYS A 96 -4.66 -6.50 -13.63
CA LYS A 96 -4.45 -5.07 -13.90
C LYS A 96 -4.03 -4.26 -12.68
N LEU A 97 -4.48 -4.65 -11.48
CA LEU A 97 -4.09 -3.99 -10.24
C LEU A 97 -2.62 -4.29 -9.89
N ILE A 98 -2.17 -5.53 -10.12
CA ILE A 98 -0.78 -5.93 -9.92
C ILE A 98 0.14 -5.19 -10.90
N ASP A 99 -0.28 -5.06 -12.17
CA ASP A 99 0.49 -4.36 -13.21
C ASP A 99 0.78 -2.88 -12.90
N VAL A 100 0.06 -2.26 -11.96
CA VAL A 100 0.35 -0.87 -11.53
C VAL A 100 1.66 -0.77 -10.74
N PHE A 101 2.09 -1.87 -10.11
CA PHE A 101 3.24 -1.91 -9.21
C PHE A 101 4.38 -2.81 -9.67
N ALA A 102 4.20 -3.53 -10.79
CA ALA A 102 5.22 -4.33 -11.46
C ALA A 102 6.14 -3.45 -12.31
#